data_AF-A0A367GBM1-F1
#
_entry.id   AF-A0A367GBM1-F1
#
_cell.length_a   1.000
_cell.length_b   1.000
_cell.length_c   1.000
_cell.angle_alpha   90.00
_cell.angle_beta   90.00
_cell.angle_gamma   90.00
#
_symmetry.space_group_name_H-M   'P 1'
#
loop_
_entity.id
_entity.type
_entity.pdbx_description
1 polymer ?
#
loop_
_entity_poly.entity_id
_entity_poly.type
_entity_poly.pdbx_seq_one_letter_code
_entity_poly.pdbx_strand_id
1 'polypeptide(L)'
;MQGILEFVKQHFDTIITVSITILGFIVTYFMNKKSVQDELKKDKVMHTTELMETLPYDVCQFMNELFHNKSRTITKQSIDVHEKILSKIIAYGSVDAVKLAIVVQECAYEKERQSSQAGVDDGTRLMAAYALLITQLKFDLTSEVIPATSWFRIKIKDYEKIRIKTEAAINALVDELGLNSKFKI
;
A
#
# COMPACT_ATOMS: atom_id res chain seq x y z
N MET A 1 1.41 11.22 -67.98
CA MET A 1 0.81 11.88 -66.79
C MET A 1 -0.71 12.12 -66.90
N GLN A 2 -1.29 12.31 -68.10
CA GLN A 2 -2.75 12.56 -68.25
C GLN A 2 -3.65 11.36 -67.86
N GLY A 3 -3.30 10.12 -68.21
CA GLY A 3 -4.15 8.96 -67.90
C GLY A 3 -4.31 8.62 -66.41
N ILE A 4 -3.32 8.97 -65.58
CA ILE A 4 -3.42 8.79 -64.11
C ILE A 4 -4.40 9.81 -63.52
N LEU A 5 -4.41 11.03 -64.05
CA LEU A 5 -5.28 12.10 -63.56
C LEU A 5 -6.76 11.85 -63.90
N GLU A 6 -7.05 11.30 -65.09
CA GLU A 6 -8.40 10.88 -65.47
C GLU A 6 -8.90 9.69 -64.63
N PHE A 7 -8.04 8.70 -64.39
CA PHE A 7 -8.37 7.55 -63.54
C PHE A 7 -8.73 7.98 -62.10
N VAL A 8 -7.95 8.90 -61.52
CA VAL A 8 -8.21 9.44 -60.18
C VAL A 8 -9.53 10.21 -60.13
N LYS A 9 -9.87 10.99 -61.17
CA LYS A 9 -11.16 11.69 -61.26
C LYS A 9 -12.33 10.71 -61.36
N GLN A 10 -12.18 9.63 -62.13
CA GLN A 10 -13.26 8.67 -62.39
C GLN A 10 -13.55 7.75 -61.20
N HIS A 11 -12.56 7.54 -60.31
CA HIS A 11 -12.66 6.68 -59.12
C HIS A 11 -12.49 7.42 -57.79
N PHE A 12 -12.62 8.75 -57.79
CA PHE A 12 -12.36 9.61 -56.64
C PHE A 12 -13.16 9.21 -55.38
N ASP A 13 -14.46 8.96 -55.53
CA ASP A 13 -15.33 8.56 -54.42
C ASP A 13 -14.92 7.22 -53.80
N THR A 14 -14.47 6.27 -54.62
CA THR A 14 -13.98 4.97 -54.17
C THR A 14 -12.66 5.12 -53.40
N ILE A 15 -11.75 5.96 -53.89
CA ILE A 15 -10.46 6.23 -53.24
C ILE A 15 -10.68 6.89 -51.86
N ILE A 16 -11.61 7.84 -51.77
CA ILE A 16 -11.98 8.48 -50.50
C ILE A 16 -12.58 7.45 -49.54
N THR A 17 -13.55 6.65 -50.00
CA THR A 17 -14.22 5.66 -49.16
C THR A 17 -13.25 4.64 -48.57
N VAL A 18 -12.31 4.13 -49.38
CA VAL A 18 -11.25 3.22 -48.93
C VAL A 18 -10.32 3.91 -47.94
N SER A 19 -9.94 5.16 -48.19
CA SER A 19 -9.06 5.93 -47.30
C SER A 19 -9.71 6.18 -45.94
N ILE A 20 -10.99 6.55 -45.90
CA ILE A 20 -11.78 6.71 -44.66
C ILE A 20 -11.87 5.38 -43.91
N THR A 21 -12.10 4.28 -44.63
CA THR A 21 -12.18 2.93 -44.04
C THR A 21 -10.86 2.53 -43.39
N ILE A 22 -9.73 2.72 -44.09
CA ILE A 22 -8.39 2.43 -43.57
C ILE A 22 -8.10 3.29 -42.33
N LEU A 23 -8.40 4.59 -42.38
CA LEU A 23 -8.27 5.48 -41.22
C LEU A 23 -9.13 5.00 -40.04
N GLY A 24 -10.39 4.61 -40.29
CA GLY A 24 -11.28 4.05 -39.29
C GLY A 24 -10.72 2.78 -38.65
N PHE A 25 -10.14 1.88 -39.44
CA PHE A 25 -9.46 0.68 -38.93
C PHE A 25 -8.24 1.03 -38.08
N ILE A 26 -7.43 2.00 -38.49
CA ILE A 26 -6.25 2.44 -37.73
C ILE A 26 -6.67 3.00 -36.37
N VAL A 27 -7.63 3.91 -36.34
CA VAL A 27 -8.16 4.50 -35.09
C VAL A 27 -8.74 3.40 -34.19
N THR A 28 -9.55 2.51 -34.74
CA THR A 28 -10.14 1.38 -34.01
C THR A 28 -9.07 0.45 -33.42
N TYR A 29 -8.01 0.15 -34.18
CA TYR A 29 -6.90 -0.66 -33.70
C TYR A 29 -6.19 -0.01 -32.50
N PHE A 30 -5.90 1.30 -32.57
CA PHE A 30 -5.28 2.02 -31.47
C PHE A 30 -6.19 2.09 -30.24
N MET A 31 -7.49 2.33 -30.43
CA MET A 31 -8.47 2.34 -29.34
C MET A 31 -8.58 0.96 -28.67
N ASN A 32 -8.70 -0.12 -29.44
CA ASN A 32 -8.74 -1.48 -28.90
C ASN A 32 -7.44 -1.84 -28.17
N LYS A 33 -6.28 -1.49 -28.74
CA LYS A 33 -4.99 -1.73 -28.09
C LYS A 33 -4.89 -0.99 -26.76
N LYS A 34 -5.33 0.27 -26.70
CA LYS A 34 -5.39 1.05 -25.46
C LYS A 34 -6.36 0.41 -24.46
N SER A 35 -7.56 0.02 -24.89
CA SER A 35 -8.57 -0.61 -24.03
C SER A 35 -8.04 -1.88 -23.39
N VAL A 36 -7.45 -2.78 -24.17
CA VAL A 36 -6.84 -4.03 -23.65
C VAL A 36 -5.71 -3.72 -22.68
N GLN A 37 -4.87 -2.71 -22.95
CA GLN A 37 -3.83 -2.31 -22.01
C GLN A 37 -4.38 -1.76 -20.69
N ASP A 38 -5.46 -0.99 -20.75
CA ASP A 38 -6.09 -0.41 -19.57
C ASP A 38 -6.83 -1.49 -18.75
N GLU A 39 -7.46 -2.47 -19.40
CA GLU A 39 -8.00 -3.68 -18.76
C GLU A 39 -6.90 -4.50 -18.07
N LEU A 40 -5.79 -4.78 -18.75
CA LEU A 40 -4.67 -5.51 -18.16
C LEU A 40 -4.05 -4.78 -16.95
N LYS A 41 -3.99 -3.44 -17.00
CA LYS A 41 -3.55 -2.65 -15.84
C LYS A 41 -4.55 -2.74 -14.71
N LYS A 42 -5.84 -2.64 -15.01
CA LYS A 42 -6.92 -2.77 -14.02
C LYS A 42 -6.90 -4.14 -13.35
N ASP A 43 -6.73 -5.22 -14.10
CA ASP A 43 -6.66 -6.59 -13.58
C ASP A 43 -5.46 -6.78 -12.65
N LYS A 44 -4.30 -6.23 -13.01
CA LYS A 44 -3.12 -6.25 -12.13
C LYS A 44 -3.36 -5.51 -10.83
N VAL A 45 -3.92 -4.29 -10.91
CA VAL A 45 -4.26 -3.50 -9.72
C VAL A 45 -5.29 -4.23 -8.86
N MET A 46 -6.32 -4.82 -9.47
CA MET A 46 -7.35 -5.57 -8.77
C MET A 46 -6.77 -6.78 -8.04
N HIS A 47 -5.92 -7.57 -8.70
CA HIS A 47 -5.25 -8.72 -8.08
C HIS A 47 -4.32 -8.30 -6.93
N THR A 48 -3.59 -7.19 -7.06
CA THR A 48 -2.80 -6.63 -5.96
C THR A 48 -3.69 -6.19 -4.80
N THR A 49 -4.81 -5.52 -5.08
CA THR A 49 -5.79 -5.11 -4.08
C THR A 49 -6.38 -6.30 -3.33
N GLU A 50 -6.76 -7.39 -4.01
CA GLU A 50 -7.27 -8.62 -3.39
C GLU A 50 -6.24 -9.25 -2.45
N LEU A 51 -4.97 -9.29 -2.84
CA LEU A 51 -3.88 -9.82 -2.02
C LEU A 51 -3.57 -8.95 -0.80
N MET A 52 -3.84 -7.64 -0.89
CA MET A 52 -3.65 -6.67 0.18
C MET A 52 -4.89 -6.44 1.04
N GLU A 53 -6.08 -6.86 0.60
CA GLU A 53 -7.36 -6.55 1.24
C GLU A 53 -7.38 -6.96 2.72
N THR A 54 -6.84 -8.14 3.03
CA THR A 54 -6.78 -8.65 4.40
C THR A 54 -5.62 -8.09 5.21
N LEU A 55 -4.64 -7.45 4.56
CA LEU A 55 -3.36 -7.10 5.17
C LEU A 55 -3.47 -6.09 6.33
N PRO A 56 -4.28 -5.01 6.26
CA PRO A 56 -4.50 -4.15 7.42
C PRO A 56 -5.09 -4.91 8.62
N TYR A 57 -6.00 -5.86 8.34
CA TYR A 57 -6.62 -6.69 9.38
C TYR A 57 -5.59 -7.68 9.97
N ASP A 58 -4.81 -8.35 9.13
CA ASP A 58 -3.78 -9.30 9.54
C ASP A 58 -2.72 -8.62 10.44
N VAL A 59 -2.28 -7.41 10.07
CA VAL A 59 -1.36 -6.59 10.89
C VAL A 59 -2.00 -6.18 12.23
N CYS A 60 -3.28 -5.78 12.22
CA CYS A 60 -4.01 -5.43 13.44
C CYS A 60 -4.16 -6.63 14.38
N GLN A 61 -4.47 -7.81 13.85
CA GLN A 61 -4.58 -9.05 14.62
C GLN A 61 -3.22 -9.43 15.22
N PHE A 62 -2.15 -9.38 14.43
CA PHE A 62 -0.81 -9.65 14.92
C PHE A 62 -0.39 -8.67 16.04
N MET A 63 -0.64 -7.37 15.87
CA MET A 63 -0.35 -6.39 16.91
C MET A 63 -1.19 -6.65 18.19
N ASN A 64 -2.44 -7.10 18.06
CA ASN A 64 -3.28 -7.47 19.20
C ASN A 64 -2.74 -8.72 19.93
N GLU A 65 -2.24 -9.71 19.20
CA GLU A 65 -1.58 -10.88 19.77
C GLU A 65 -0.32 -10.50 20.55
N LEU A 66 0.52 -9.61 20.00
CA LEU A 66 1.70 -9.06 20.69
C LEU A 66 1.32 -8.30 21.97
N PHE A 67 0.22 -7.55 21.94
CA PHE A 67 -0.23 -6.77 23.09
C PHE A 67 -0.80 -7.63 24.23
N HIS A 68 -1.49 -8.74 23.90
CA HIS A 68 -2.10 -9.62 24.90
C HIS A 68 -1.15 -10.70 25.43
N ASN A 69 -0.19 -11.19 24.62
CA ASN A 69 0.82 -12.14 25.07
C ASN A 69 1.96 -11.45 25.83
N LYS A 70 1.68 -11.02 27.07
CA LYS A 70 2.71 -10.59 28.04
C LYS A 70 3.60 -11.75 28.54
N SER A 71 3.26 -13.01 28.22
CA SER A 71 4.02 -14.20 28.61
C SER A 71 4.77 -14.80 27.41
N ARG A 72 6.04 -15.13 27.60
CA ARG A 72 7.10 -15.37 26.60
C ARG A 72 6.95 -16.65 25.77
N THR A 73 5.89 -16.78 24.99
CA THR A 73 5.88 -17.79 23.93
C THR A 73 5.22 -17.21 22.68
N ILE A 74 5.96 -16.37 21.96
CA ILE A 74 5.71 -16.18 20.53
C ILE A 74 5.82 -17.59 19.92
N THR A 75 4.70 -18.19 19.57
CA THR A 75 4.67 -19.52 18.97
C THR A 75 5.30 -19.46 17.58
N LYS A 76 5.90 -20.56 17.12
CA LYS A 76 6.43 -20.67 15.74
C LYS A 76 5.39 -20.23 14.69
N GLN A 77 4.11 -20.45 14.99
CA GLN A 77 2.98 -20.01 14.18
C GLN A 77 2.86 -18.48 14.09
N SER A 78 3.01 -17.74 15.20
CA SER A 78 2.98 -16.27 15.17
C SER A 78 4.16 -15.65 14.40
N ILE A 79 5.32 -16.31 14.39
CA ILE A 79 6.48 -15.89 13.57
C ILE A 79 6.20 -16.12 12.08
N ASP A 80 5.68 -17.29 11.72
CA ASP A 80 5.31 -17.61 10.33
C ASP A 80 4.22 -16.67 9.79
N VAL A 81 3.25 -16.28 10.63
CA VAL A 81 2.24 -15.26 10.29
C VAL A 81 2.89 -13.90 10.07
N HIS A 82 3.81 -13.48 10.94
CA HIS A 82 4.52 -12.21 10.78
C HIS A 82 5.38 -12.17 9.51
N GLU A 83 6.12 -13.25 9.23
CA GLU A 83 6.96 -13.36 8.02
C GLU A 83 6.10 -13.31 6.75
N LYS A 84 4.93 -13.95 6.75
CA LYS A 84 3.95 -13.86 5.66
C LYS A 84 3.42 -12.45 5.48
N ILE A 85 3.10 -11.74 6.57
CA ILE A 85 2.66 -10.34 6.51
C ILE A 85 3.75 -9.47 5.88
N LEU A 86 4.99 -9.54 6.36
CA LEU A 86 6.11 -8.76 5.83
C LEU A 86 6.41 -9.11 4.37
N SER A 87 6.36 -10.40 4.01
CA SER A 87 6.57 -10.86 2.64
C SER A 87 5.50 -10.29 1.69
N LYS A 88 4.24 -10.26 2.12
CA LYS A 88 3.15 -9.62 1.38
C LYS A 88 3.37 -8.11 1.24
N ILE A 89 3.79 -7.43 2.30
CA ILE A 89 4.07 -5.98 2.25
C ILE A 89 5.21 -5.68 1.28
N ILE A 90 6.29 -6.46 1.28
CA ILE A 90 7.41 -6.27 0.35
C ILE A 90 7.00 -6.56 -1.10
N ALA A 91 6.19 -7.60 -1.33
CA ALA A 91 5.80 -8.01 -2.68
C ALA A 91 4.73 -7.08 -3.31
N TYR A 92 3.82 -6.54 -2.50
CA TYR A 92 2.61 -5.87 -3.00
C TYR A 92 2.35 -4.50 -2.38
N GLY A 93 2.97 -4.16 -1.25
CA GLY A 93 2.75 -2.91 -0.55
C GLY A 93 3.32 -1.67 -1.25
N SER A 94 2.83 -0.50 -0.85
CA SER A 94 3.41 0.77 -1.27
C SER A 94 4.82 0.97 -0.70
N VAL A 95 5.60 1.87 -1.31
CA VAL A 95 6.94 2.24 -0.84
C VAL A 95 6.90 2.69 0.63
N ASP A 96 5.86 3.44 1.01
CA ASP A 96 5.70 3.94 2.37
C ASP A 96 5.30 2.85 3.36
N ALA A 97 4.48 1.87 2.94
CA ALA A 97 4.18 0.69 3.74
C ALA A 97 5.44 -0.17 3.97
N VAL A 98 6.30 -0.31 2.96
CA VAL A 98 7.57 -1.03 3.08
C VAL A 98 8.53 -0.32 4.04
N LYS A 99 8.66 1.00 3.97
CA LYS A 99 9.46 1.78 4.94
C LYS A 99 9.00 1.55 6.38
N LEU A 100 7.68 1.58 6.61
CA LEU A 100 7.10 1.33 7.92
C LEU A 100 7.37 -0.11 8.39
N ALA A 101 7.26 -1.09 7.50
CA ALA A 101 7.58 -2.48 7.82
C ALA A 101 9.05 -2.69 8.20
N ILE A 102 9.97 -1.96 7.54
CA ILE A 102 11.40 -1.95 7.91
C ILE A 102 11.56 -1.40 9.33
N VAL A 103 10.96 -0.24 9.65
CA VAL A 103 11.05 0.35 10.99
C VAL A 103 10.47 -0.56 12.06
N VAL A 104 9.33 -1.22 11.77
CA VAL A 104 8.74 -2.22 12.67
C VAL A 104 9.75 -3.32 12.98
N GLN A 105 10.43 -3.85 11.95
CA GLN A 105 11.40 -4.92 12.11
C GLN A 105 12.67 -4.48 12.85
N GLU A 106 13.18 -3.29 12.54
CA GLU A 106 14.34 -2.69 13.21
C GLU A 106 14.06 -2.46 14.70
N CYS A 107 12.90 -1.86 15.02
CA CYS A 107 12.48 -1.64 16.41
C CYS A 107 12.30 -2.98 17.17
N ALA A 108 11.84 -4.03 16.50
CA ALA A 108 11.72 -5.36 17.10
C ALA A 108 13.09 -5.96 17.44
N TYR A 109 14.06 -5.89 16.53
CA TYR A 109 15.43 -6.38 16.76
C TYR A 109 16.19 -5.58 17.82
N GLU A 110 16.02 -4.26 17.84
CA GLU A 110 16.62 -3.39 18.85
C GLU A 110 16.10 -3.72 20.24
N LYS A 111 14.79 -3.99 20.36
CA LYS A 111 14.19 -4.42 21.62
C LYS A 111 14.77 -5.75 22.10
N GLU A 112 14.98 -6.72 21.20
CA GLU A 112 15.64 -7.99 21.54
C GLU A 112 17.09 -7.80 22.01
N ARG A 113 17.86 -6.94 21.32
CA ARG A 113 19.24 -6.58 21.70
C ARG A 113 19.31 -5.85 23.06
N GLN A 114 18.37 -4.95 23.31
CA GLN A 114 18.34 -4.14 24.53
C GLN A 114 17.73 -4.87 25.73
N SER A 115 17.05 -6.01 25.55
CA SER A 115 16.66 -6.90 26.66
C SER A 115 17.83 -7.35 27.54
N SER A 116 19.08 -7.15 27.10
CA SER A 116 20.31 -7.43 27.84
C SER A 116 20.86 -6.24 28.65
N GLN A 117 20.34 -5.01 28.47
CA GLN A 117 20.72 -3.84 29.26
C GLN A 117 19.47 -3.01 29.61
N ALA A 118 19.16 -2.96 30.90
CA ALA A 118 18.02 -2.22 31.44
C ALA A 118 18.08 -0.73 31.06
N GLY A 119 17.28 -0.32 30.07
CA GLY A 119 17.29 1.05 29.55
C GLY A 119 16.13 1.38 28.60
N VAL A 120 14.91 1.42 29.13
CA VAL A 120 13.82 2.37 28.78
C VAL A 120 13.56 2.69 27.29
N ASP A 121 13.22 1.71 26.46
CA ASP A 121 12.16 1.93 25.46
C ASP A 121 10.97 1.01 25.77
N ASP A 122 9.82 1.64 26.01
CA ASP A 122 8.56 1.02 26.47
C ASP A 122 7.83 0.30 25.32
N GLY A 123 8.51 0.07 24.20
CA GLY A 123 7.92 -0.42 22.95
C GLY A 123 6.92 0.56 22.34
N THR A 124 6.88 1.82 22.79
CA THR A 124 5.94 2.83 22.28
C THR A 124 6.22 3.15 20.82
N ARG A 125 7.50 3.23 20.41
CA ARG A 125 7.90 3.45 19.02
C ARG A 125 7.47 2.30 18.12
N LEU A 126 7.70 1.06 18.56
CA LEU A 126 7.27 -0.15 17.83
C LEU A 126 5.74 -0.17 17.64
N MET A 127 4.97 0.10 18.69
CA MET A 127 3.50 0.13 18.60
C MET A 127 3.02 1.28 17.70
N ALA A 128 3.66 2.46 17.76
CA ALA A 128 3.35 3.58 16.89
C ALA A 128 3.63 3.24 15.41
N ALA A 129 4.73 2.53 15.13
CA ALA A 129 5.07 2.06 13.79
C ALA A 129 4.05 1.05 13.25
N TYR A 130 3.59 0.09 14.06
CA TYR A 130 2.50 -0.81 13.67
C TYR A 130 1.18 -0.07 13.42
N ALA A 131 0.83 0.90 14.26
CA ALA A 131 -0.38 1.69 14.08
C ALA A 131 -0.34 2.52 12.79
N LEU A 132 0.81 3.14 12.48
CA LEU A 132 1.04 3.84 11.21
C LEU A 132 1.01 2.88 10.02
N LEU A 133 1.55 1.67 10.15
CA LEU A 133 1.52 0.65 9.10
C LEU A 133 0.07 0.26 8.76
N ILE A 134 -0.80 0.08 9.77
CA ILE A 134 -2.23 -0.19 9.53
C ILE A 134 -2.90 1.00 8.82
N THR A 135 -2.63 2.23 9.27
CA THR A 135 -3.16 3.44 8.62
C THR A 135 -2.70 3.55 7.17
N GLN A 136 -1.42 3.29 6.88
CA GLN A 136 -0.87 3.32 5.52
C GLN A 136 -1.52 2.26 4.64
N LEU A 137 -1.59 1.01 5.12
CA LEU A 137 -2.18 -0.09 4.35
C LEU A 137 -3.67 0.16 4.07
N LYS A 138 -4.41 0.71 5.04
CA LYS A 138 -5.81 1.10 4.81
C LYS A 138 -5.90 2.25 3.80
N PHE A 139 -5.04 3.26 3.91
CA PHE A 139 -5.02 4.38 2.98
C PHE A 139 -4.70 3.93 1.55
N ASP A 140 -3.76 3.00 1.38
CA ASP A 140 -3.40 2.45 0.06
C ASP A 140 -4.59 1.73 -0.60
N LEU A 141 -5.43 1.05 0.19
CA LEU A 141 -6.61 0.33 -0.31
C LEU A 141 -7.83 1.22 -0.55
N THR A 142 -8.10 2.15 0.38
CA THR A 142 -9.39 2.87 0.45
C THR A 142 -9.26 4.36 0.17
N SER A 143 -8.04 4.89 0.13
CA SER A 143 -7.73 6.33 0.15
C SER A 143 -8.31 7.08 1.35
N GLU A 144 -8.83 6.36 2.36
CA GLU A 144 -9.35 6.92 3.60
C GLU A 144 -8.24 7.06 4.63
N VAL A 145 -8.13 8.24 5.22
CA VAL A 145 -7.16 8.49 6.29
C VAL A 145 -7.81 8.19 7.63
N ILE A 146 -7.28 7.20 8.34
CA ILE A 146 -7.63 6.94 9.74
C ILE A 146 -6.49 7.40 10.64
N PRO A 147 -6.77 8.17 11.71
CA PRO A 147 -5.75 8.53 12.68
C PRO A 147 -5.09 7.28 13.27
N ALA A 148 -3.76 7.22 13.27
CA ALA A 148 -3.02 6.07 13.84
C ALA A 148 -3.32 5.86 15.34
N THR A 149 -3.80 6.89 16.03
CA THR A 149 -4.28 6.80 17.42
C THR A 149 -5.56 5.99 17.59
N SER A 150 -6.29 5.71 16.51
CA SER A 150 -7.58 4.99 16.58
C SER A 150 -7.41 3.59 17.17
N TRP A 151 -6.35 2.87 16.78
CA TRP A 151 -6.08 1.55 17.34
C TRP A 151 -5.87 1.61 18.85
N PHE A 152 -5.05 2.56 19.32
CA PHE A 152 -4.78 2.75 20.75
C PHE A 152 -6.03 3.13 21.52
N ARG A 153 -6.88 4.02 20.99
CA ARG A 153 -8.15 4.41 21.62
C ARG A 153 -9.15 3.25 21.73
N ILE A 154 -9.15 2.35 20.75
CA ILE A 154 -10.02 1.16 20.76
C ILE A 154 -9.50 0.11 21.76
N LYS A 155 -8.19 -0.06 21.88
CA LYS A 155 -7.58 -1.18 22.62
C LYS A 155 -7.10 -0.84 24.02
N ILE A 156 -6.81 0.42 24.32
CA ILE A 156 -6.25 0.86 25.60
C ILE A 156 -7.27 1.70 26.37
N LYS A 157 -7.73 1.17 27.50
CA LYS A 157 -8.71 1.84 28.37
C LYS A 157 -8.20 3.16 28.94
N ASP A 158 -6.91 3.24 29.28
CA ASP A 158 -6.26 4.41 29.88
C ASP A 158 -5.38 5.17 28.85
N TYR A 159 -5.86 5.30 27.60
CA TYR A 159 -5.09 5.91 26.51
C TYR A 159 -4.62 7.35 26.83
N GLU A 160 -5.42 8.15 27.53
CA GLU A 160 -5.07 9.55 27.86
C GLU A 160 -3.76 9.70 28.62
N LYS A 161 -3.33 8.68 29.39
CA LYS A 161 -2.05 8.73 30.13
C LYS A 161 -0.83 8.57 29.22
N ILE A 162 -0.97 7.89 28.08
CA ILE A 162 0.11 7.61 27.13
C ILE A 162 0.00 8.43 25.85
N ARG A 163 -1.13 9.13 25.68
CA ARG A 163 -1.50 9.89 24.49
C ARG A 163 -0.38 10.78 23.98
N ILE A 164 0.17 11.65 24.83
CA ILE A 164 1.22 12.60 24.44
C ILE A 164 2.45 11.87 23.91
N LYS A 165 2.87 10.79 24.58
CA LYS A 165 4.03 10.00 24.18
C LYS A 165 3.78 9.27 22.85
N THR A 166 2.58 8.72 22.66
CA THR A 166 2.19 8.03 21.44
C THR A 166 2.04 8.98 20.26
N GLU A 167 1.37 10.13 20.44
CA GLU A 167 1.21 11.17 19.41
C GLU A 167 2.57 11.74 18.99
N ALA A 168 3.46 12.02 19.95
CA ALA A 168 4.82 12.46 19.64
C ALA A 168 5.61 11.41 18.85
N ALA A 169 5.51 10.12 19.21
CA ALA A 169 6.17 9.05 18.48
C ALA A 169 5.60 8.87 17.06
N ILE A 170 4.28 9.00 16.88
CA ILE A 170 3.63 8.95 15.56
C ILE A 170 4.12 10.12 14.69
N ASN A 171 4.09 11.34 15.21
CA ASN A 171 4.51 12.53 14.46
C ASN A 171 5.99 12.47 14.09
N ALA A 172 6.85 12.02 15.03
CA ALA A 172 8.27 11.81 14.75
C ALA A 172 8.50 10.79 13.63
N LEU A 173 7.81 9.65 13.66
CA LEU A 173 7.91 8.63 12.60
C LEU A 173 7.40 9.13 11.24
N VAL A 174 6.33 9.94 11.23
CA VAL A 174 5.83 10.56 10.00
C VAL A 174 6.87 11.51 9.40
N ASP A 175 7.54 12.30 10.23
CA ASP A 175 8.60 13.21 9.81
C ASP A 175 9.88 12.50 9.36
N GLU A 176 10.33 11.50 10.12
CA GLU A 176 11.54 10.71 9.81
C GLU A 176 11.42 9.95 8.49
N LEU A 177 10.25 9.37 8.21
CA LEU A 177 10.01 8.55 7.02
C LEU A 177 9.48 9.34 5.82
N GLY A 178 9.17 10.63 6.01
CA GLY A 178 8.59 11.50 4.99
C GLY A 178 7.22 11.01 4.54
N LEU A 179 6.40 10.49 5.46
CA LEU A 179 5.07 9.96 5.17
C LEU A 179 4.07 11.09 4.89
N ASN A 180 2.86 10.71 4.48
CA ASN A 180 1.80 11.67 4.21
C ASN A 180 1.52 12.55 5.44
N SER A 181 1.63 13.87 5.27
CA SER A 181 1.34 14.87 6.31
C SER A 181 -0.03 14.74 6.96
N LYS A 182 -1.01 14.14 6.26
CA LYS A 182 -2.35 13.85 6.80
C LYS A 182 -2.34 12.81 7.94
N PHE A 183 -1.24 12.08 8.12
CA PHE A 183 -1.08 11.14 9.23
C PHE A 183 -0.55 11.79 10.50
N LYS A 184 -0.13 13.05 10.45
CA LYS A 184 0.20 13.82 11.65
C LYS A 184 -1.04 14.12 12.47
N ILE A 185 -0.82 14.24 13.77
CA ILE A 185 -1.85 14.45 14.80
C ILE A 185 -1.56 15.73 15.56
#